data_AF-U1RZT4-F1
#
_entry.id   AF-U1RZT4-F1
#
_cell.length_a   1.000
_cell.length_b   1.000
_cell.length_c   1.000
_cell.angle_alpha   90.00
_cell.angle_beta   90.00
_cell.angle_gamma   90.00
#
_symmetry.space_group_name_H-M   'P 1'
#
loop_
_entity.id
_entity.type
_entity.pdbx_description
1 polymer ?
#
loop_
_entity_poly.entity_id
_entity_poly.type
_entity_poly.pdbx_seq_one_letter_code
_entity_poly.pdbx_strand_id
1 'polypeptide(L)'
;MTIGEKPKAPPAESARRLLYQRPEPWDAALWSKTSMKLVIEPELDLWIRDDLDPEAGTVGLVLRDLKDLPDATACETLVTEVPPQDLEVYPMTMATAQKTVQRLGEDTDFSLERSVLWRDGAILPQWQATVFEDEDGGKSASRVLRPGDLLILDASAPLLTSGVVTDDGEELGMPVPCEELDGVAGVVTDPDELRGLAVLESDELCDLFPGETVVWPPGRDEVDGPTWMVRRSSVTPDDESDDRSAWSVSRRVLLADHNAAVAARAGALADGIGIEPKPAAALSEAGAWHDVGKNDARFQRLLWRGDPAGREALAKSGGRSTPLGAVRRARADAGLPTGWRHELASAAAYWEQAESDGVGQEFRDLVTRLVGTSHGHGRPLFDHDPVTAGPDHADALEELVGEGEWESLIARTDRQWGPWGTAYLEALLRAADCTISMEGK
;
A
#
# COMPACT_ATOMS: atom_id res chain seq x y z
N MET A 1 3.49 -12.72 -41.76
CA MET A 1 4.85 -12.85 -41.20
C MET A 1 4.78 -12.36 -39.77
N THR A 2 4.63 -13.28 -38.83
CA THR A 2 4.62 -13.04 -37.39
C THR A 2 6.07 -12.86 -36.95
N ILE A 3 6.47 -11.63 -36.63
CA ILE A 3 7.77 -11.36 -36.01
C ILE A 3 7.58 -11.64 -34.52
N GLY A 4 8.06 -12.80 -34.07
CA GLY A 4 8.20 -13.07 -32.65
C GLY A 4 9.29 -12.16 -32.10
N GLU A 5 8.88 -11.10 -31.39
CA GLU A 5 9.80 -10.37 -30.53
C GLU A 5 10.26 -11.33 -29.43
N LYS A 6 11.53 -11.75 -29.53
CA LYS A 6 12.21 -12.36 -28.39
C LYS A 6 12.14 -11.35 -27.24
N PRO A 7 11.73 -11.74 -26.03
CA PRO A 7 11.82 -10.86 -24.88
C PRO A 7 13.28 -10.41 -24.77
N LYS A 8 13.48 -9.09 -24.87
CA LYS A 8 14.79 -8.45 -24.70
C LYS A 8 15.25 -8.82 -23.29
N ALA A 9 16.40 -9.48 -23.18
CA ALA A 9 16.97 -9.79 -21.88
C ALA A 9 17.00 -8.49 -21.05
N PRO A 10 16.66 -8.55 -19.75
CA PRO A 10 16.81 -7.39 -18.89
C PRO A 10 18.23 -6.85 -19.05
N PRO A 11 18.42 -5.52 -19.07
CA PRO A 11 19.74 -4.94 -19.18
C PRO A 11 20.64 -5.55 -18.11
N ALA A 12 21.81 -6.05 -18.54
CA ALA A 12 22.79 -6.56 -17.60
C ALA A 12 23.09 -5.46 -16.58
N GLU A 13 23.10 -5.82 -15.30
CA GLU A 13 23.41 -4.89 -14.23
C GLU A 13 24.79 -4.28 -14.51
N SER A 14 24.81 -2.97 -14.75
CA SER A 14 26.08 -2.24 -14.88
C SER A 14 26.71 -2.19 -13.49
N ALA A 15 28.01 -2.48 -13.38
CA ALA A 15 28.77 -2.32 -12.13
C ALA A 15 28.40 -0.97 -11.47
N ARG A 16 27.71 -1.04 -10.33
CA ARG A 16 27.27 0.15 -9.60
C ARG A 16 28.47 0.81 -8.90
N ARG A 17 28.33 2.11 -8.69
CA ARG A 17 29.43 3.09 -8.54
C ARG A 17 30.30 2.87 -7.29
N LEU A 18 31.59 3.17 -7.41
CA LEU A 18 32.67 3.09 -6.40
C LEU A 18 32.54 4.00 -5.15
N LEU A 19 31.47 4.78 -5.00
CA LEU A 19 31.36 5.80 -3.93
C LEU A 19 29.94 5.87 -3.36
N TYR A 20 29.85 5.96 -2.03
CA TYR A 20 28.65 6.41 -1.32
C TYR A 20 28.21 7.74 -1.90
N GLN A 21 27.11 7.75 -2.66
CA GLN A 21 26.57 8.98 -3.23
C GLN A 21 25.86 9.76 -2.13
N ARG A 22 26.40 10.93 -1.80
CA ARG A 22 25.65 11.96 -1.09
C ARG A 22 24.50 12.41 -2.01
N PRO A 23 23.25 12.52 -1.52
CA PRO A 23 22.17 13.14 -2.28
C PRO A 23 22.56 14.56 -2.67
N GLU A 24 22.50 14.84 -3.96
CA GLU A 24 22.68 16.19 -4.47
C GLU A 24 21.34 16.95 -4.45
N PRO A 25 21.35 18.30 -4.45
CA PRO A 25 20.11 19.07 -4.36
C PRO A 25 19.07 18.75 -5.44
N TRP A 26 19.51 18.33 -6.64
CA TRP A 26 18.60 17.92 -7.71
C TRP A 26 17.99 16.53 -7.48
N ASP A 27 18.64 15.65 -6.73
CA ASP A 27 18.08 14.35 -6.36
C ASP A 27 16.91 14.58 -5.40
N ALA A 28 17.10 15.40 -4.36
CA ALA A 28 16.04 15.76 -3.43
C ALA A 28 14.85 16.47 -4.13
N ALA A 29 15.13 17.31 -5.13
CA ALA A 29 14.09 17.97 -5.93
C ALA A 29 13.38 17.01 -6.91
N LEU A 30 14.01 15.89 -7.27
CA LEU A 30 13.36 14.84 -8.05
C LEU A 30 12.49 13.97 -7.14
N TRP A 31 13.01 13.56 -5.98
CA TRP A 31 12.30 12.75 -4.99
C TRP A 31 11.08 13.46 -4.40
N SER A 32 11.08 14.80 -4.37
CA SER A 32 9.91 15.55 -3.90
C SER A 32 8.72 15.47 -4.85
N LYS A 33 8.87 15.01 -6.10
CA LYS A 33 7.82 15.01 -7.14
C LYS A 33 6.98 13.72 -7.13
N THR A 34 6.30 13.45 -6.03
CA THR A 34 5.58 12.18 -5.81
C THR A 34 4.29 12.02 -6.63
N SER A 35 3.70 13.10 -7.12
CA SER A 35 2.48 13.10 -7.94
C SER A 35 2.74 13.20 -9.45
N MET A 36 4.00 13.30 -9.89
CA MET A 36 4.33 13.35 -11.31
C MET A 36 4.49 11.94 -11.89
N LYS A 37 3.94 11.72 -13.08
CA LYS A 37 4.28 10.54 -13.88
C LYS A 37 5.65 10.76 -14.54
N LEU A 38 6.68 10.16 -13.96
CA LEU A 38 8.04 10.26 -14.49
C LEU A 38 8.26 9.28 -15.63
N VAL A 39 9.14 9.63 -16.57
CA VAL A 39 9.53 8.71 -17.67
C VAL A 39 10.49 7.63 -17.15
N ILE A 40 11.29 7.97 -16.14
CA ILE A 40 12.22 7.10 -15.45
C ILE A 40 12.07 7.40 -13.97
N GLU A 41 11.72 6.38 -13.19
CA GLU A 41 11.64 6.50 -11.73
C GLU A 41 13.06 6.65 -11.14
N PRO A 42 13.24 7.52 -10.14
CA PRO A 42 14.53 7.65 -9.48
C PRO A 42 14.89 6.37 -8.73
N GLU A 43 16.16 5.99 -8.76
CA GLU A 43 16.69 4.91 -7.93
C GLU A 43 16.74 5.38 -6.47
N LEU A 44 15.85 4.84 -5.63
CA LEU A 44 15.78 5.17 -4.20
C LEU A 44 16.64 4.24 -3.34
N ASP A 45 17.11 3.12 -3.91
CA ASP A 45 17.88 2.05 -3.27
C ASP A 45 19.32 2.46 -2.87
N LEU A 46 19.66 3.74 -2.98
CA LEU A 46 20.97 4.33 -2.66
C LEU A 46 21.45 4.03 -1.23
N TRP A 47 20.60 3.49 -0.36
CA TRP A 47 20.78 3.40 1.08
C TRP A 47 20.84 1.98 1.66
N ILE A 48 20.60 0.93 0.88
CA ILE A 48 20.36 -0.43 1.43
C ILE A 48 21.31 -1.47 0.84
N ARG A 49 22.59 -1.14 0.68
CA ARG A 49 23.61 -2.16 0.36
C ARG A 49 24.83 -2.00 1.26
N ASP A 50 24.98 -2.98 2.15
CA ASP A 50 26.19 -3.14 2.97
C ASP A 50 27.40 -3.64 2.13
N ASP A 51 27.15 -4.15 0.91
CA ASP A 51 28.16 -4.80 0.06
C ASP A 51 28.23 -4.21 -1.37
N LEU A 52 29.47 -4.02 -1.84
CA LEU A 52 29.84 -3.46 -3.16
C LEU A 52 30.04 -4.54 -4.23
N ASP A 53 29.91 -5.82 -3.88
CA ASP A 53 29.99 -6.91 -4.85
C ASP A 53 28.85 -6.83 -5.90
N PRO A 54 29.07 -7.25 -7.16
CA PRO A 54 28.02 -7.31 -8.18
C PRO A 54 26.82 -8.09 -7.64
N GLU A 55 25.57 -7.66 -7.89
CA GLU A 55 24.41 -8.47 -7.50
C GLU A 55 24.50 -9.80 -8.24
N ALA A 56 24.94 -10.84 -7.55
CA ALA A 56 24.57 -12.19 -7.92
C ALA A 56 23.06 -12.21 -7.80
N GLY A 57 22.36 -12.31 -8.94
CA GLY A 57 20.91 -12.27 -8.96
C GLY A 57 20.32 -13.09 -7.81
N THR A 58 19.39 -12.50 -7.08
CA THR A 58 18.81 -13.12 -5.90
C THR A 58 17.48 -13.76 -6.27
N VAL A 59 17.16 -14.84 -5.58
CA VAL A 59 15.84 -15.44 -5.56
C VAL A 59 15.37 -15.30 -4.11
N GLY A 60 14.14 -14.88 -3.90
CA GLY A 60 13.54 -14.90 -2.57
C GLY A 60 12.98 -16.28 -2.26
N LEU A 61 13.24 -16.80 -1.07
CA LEU A 61 12.52 -17.95 -0.53
C LEU A 61 11.41 -17.44 0.40
N VAL A 62 10.20 -17.96 0.23
CA VAL A 62 9.07 -17.71 1.14
C VAL A 62 8.61 -19.05 1.71
N LEU A 63 8.37 -19.10 3.02
CA LEU A 63 7.94 -20.31 3.72
C LEU A 63 6.52 -20.13 4.23
N ARG A 64 5.62 -21.04 3.85
CA ARG A 64 4.20 -21.04 4.25
C ARG A 64 3.73 -22.43 4.63
N ASP A 65 2.63 -22.54 5.36
CA ASP A 65 1.99 -23.83 5.62
C ASP A 65 1.15 -24.25 4.40
N LEU A 66 1.74 -25.04 3.51
CA LEU A 66 1.14 -25.50 2.25
C LEU A 66 0.78 -27.00 2.29
N LYS A 67 1.38 -27.78 3.17
CA LYS A 67 1.23 -29.25 3.27
C LYS A 67 -0.22 -29.72 3.40
N ASP A 68 -1.07 -28.89 4.03
CA ASP A 68 -2.47 -29.22 4.31
C ASP A 68 -3.38 -28.96 3.10
N LEU A 69 -2.86 -28.29 2.05
CA LEU A 69 -3.58 -28.09 0.79
C LEU A 69 -3.58 -29.38 -0.05
N PRO A 70 -4.68 -29.66 -0.77
CA PRO A 70 -4.86 -30.93 -1.47
C PRO A 70 -3.93 -31.09 -2.68
N ASP A 71 -3.67 -30.02 -3.44
CA ASP A 71 -2.92 -30.06 -4.69
C ASP A 71 -2.19 -28.73 -4.99
N ALA A 72 -1.43 -28.72 -6.09
CA ALA A 72 -0.70 -27.55 -6.57
C ALA A 72 -1.64 -26.39 -6.91
N THR A 73 -2.82 -26.65 -7.47
CA THR A 73 -3.79 -25.61 -7.86
C THR A 73 -4.36 -24.89 -6.63
N ALA A 74 -4.61 -25.61 -5.53
CA ALA A 74 -4.99 -25.01 -4.27
C ALA A 74 -3.87 -24.10 -3.71
N CYS A 75 -2.61 -24.53 -3.82
CA CYS A 75 -1.45 -23.71 -3.44
C CYS A 75 -1.35 -22.45 -4.30
N GLU A 76 -1.47 -22.58 -5.63
CA GLU A 76 -1.40 -21.46 -6.56
C GLU A 76 -2.54 -20.46 -6.33
N THR A 77 -3.77 -20.93 -6.18
CA THR A 77 -4.92 -20.04 -5.93
C THR A 77 -4.83 -19.34 -4.59
N LEU A 78 -4.34 -20.00 -3.53
CA LEU A 78 -4.12 -19.37 -2.23
C LEU A 78 -3.01 -18.31 -2.31
N VAL A 79 -1.88 -18.61 -2.95
CA VAL A 79 -0.77 -17.65 -3.12
C VAL A 79 -1.18 -16.47 -3.99
N THR A 80 -2.10 -16.66 -4.94
CA THR A 80 -2.68 -15.55 -5.72
C THR A 80 -3.57 -14.66 -4.84
N GLU A 81 -4.38 -15.26 -3.97
CA GLU A 81 -5.23 -14.49 -3.05
C GLU A 81 -4.42 -13.81 -1.95
N VAL A 82 -3.36 -14.44 -1.45
CA VAL A 82 -2.42 -13.86 -0.49
C VAL A 82 -1.05 -13.78 -1.15
N PRO A 83 -0.76 -12.74 -1.95
CA PRO A 83 0.56 -12.56 -2.57
C PRO A 83 1.68 -12.57 -1.51
N PRO A 84 2.89 -13.03 -1.86
CA PRO A 84 4.05 -12.93 -0.97
C PRO A 84 4.39 -11.46 -0.69
N GLN A 85 4.71 -11.14 0.56
CA GLN A 85 5.12 -9.82 1.02
C GLN A 85 6.59 -9.81 1.45
N ASP A 86 7.24 -8.63 1.44
CA ASP A 86 8.68 -8.48 1.68
C ASP A 86 9.14 -9.06 3.03
N LEU A 87 8.30 -8.94 4.06
CA LEU A 87 8.56 -9.47 5.40
C LEU A 87 8.62 -11.01 5.46
N GLU A 88 8.12 -11.70 4.44
CA GLU A 88 8.19 -13.16 4.32
C GLU A 88 9.47 -13.66 3.61
N VAL A 89 10.25 -12.76 2.99
CA VAL A 89 11.28 -13.14 2.03
C VAL A 89 12.62 -13.39 2.71
N TYR A 90 13.10 -14.62 2.60
CA TYR A 90 14.49 -15.00 2.87
C TYR A 90 15.32 -14.84 1.57
N PRO A 91 16.21 -13.84 1.46
CA PRO A 91 17.00 -13.67 0.26
C PRO A 91 18.05 -14.78 0.13
N MET A 92 18.17 -15.36 -1.06
CA MET A 92 19.22 -16.34 -1.38
C MET A 92 19.86 -16.05 -2.74
N THR A 93 21.13 -16.44 -2.90
CA THR A 93 21.83 -16.29 -4.18
C THR A 93 21.26 -17.25 -5.23
N MET A 94 21.37 -16.92 -6.53
CA MET A 94 21.04 -17.86 -7.62
C MET A 94 21.64 -19.25 -7.40
N ALA A 95 22.89 -19.33 -6.94
CA ALA A 95 23.59 -20.60 -6.76
C ALA A 95 23.00 -21.43 -5.62
N THR A 96 22.68 -20.78 -4.49
CA THR A 96 22.01 -21.43 -3.35
C THR A 96 20.61 -21.91 -3.76
N ALA A 97 19.85 -21.08 -4.48
CA ALA A 97 18.51 -21.43 -4.96
C ALA A 97 18.52 -22.66 -5.87
N GLN A 98 19.43 -22.70 -6.84
CA GLN A 98 19.56 -23.83 -7.77
C GLN A 98 19.92 -25.14 -7.05
N LYS A 99 20.90 -25.08 -6.14
CA LYS A 99 21.28 -26.25 -5.33
C LYS A 99 20.16 -26.72 -4.42
N THR A 100 19.41 -25.78 -3.84
CA THR A 100 18.28 -26.06 -2.96
C THR A 100 17.16 -26.79 -3.70
N VAL A 101 16.75 -26.27 -4.87
CA VAL A 101 15.72 -26.92 -5.71
C VAL A 101 16.19 -28.30 -6.18
N GLN A 102 17.46 -28.45 -6.54
CA GLN A 102 18.02 -29.74 -6.93
C GLN A 102 17.98 -30.74 -5.77
N ARG A 103 18.42 -30.32 -4.56
CA ARG A 103 18.43 -31.17 -3.36
C ARG A 103 17.01 -31.60 -2.98
N LEU A 104 16.08 -30.66 -2.90
CA LEU A 104 14.68 -30.95 -2.55
C LEU A 104 13.97 -31.81 -3.61
N GLY A 105 14.34 -31.67 -4.89
CA GLY A 105 13.80 -32.53 -5.95
C GLY A 105 14.33 -33.97 -5.92
N GLU A 106 15.43 -34.23 -5.22
CA GLU A 106 16.02 -35.56 -5.03
C GLU A 106 15.68 -36.15 -3.65
N ASP A 107 15.05 -35.37 -2.77
CA ASP A 107 14.63 -35.77 -1.44
C ASP A 107 13.42 -36.73 -1.51
N THR A 108 13.43 -37.77 -0.67
CA THR A 108 12.31 -38.71 -0.56
C THR A 108 11.25 -38.27 0.44
N ASP A 109 11.63 -37.40 1.39
CA ASP A 109 10.80 -37.00 2.51
C ASP A 109 10.11 -35.64 2.27
N PHE A 110 10.51 -34.91 1.21
CA PHE A 110 9.92 -33.64 0.80
C PHE A 110 9.52 -33.65 -0.68
N SER A 111 8.35 -33.11 -1.00
CA SER A 111 7.84 -33.01 -2.38
C SER A 111 7.70 -31.56 -2.80
N LEU A 112 8.22 -31.23 -3.98
CA LEU A 112 8.04 -29.92 -4.61
C LEU A 112 6.65 -29.77 -5.26
N GLU A 113 5.77 -30.77 -5.24
CA GLU A 113 4.45 -30.68 -5.90
C GLU A 113 3.60 -29.50 -5.41
N ARG A 114 3.73 -29.12 -4.12
CA ARG A 114 3.00 -27.99 -3.51
C ARG A 114 3.76 -26.67 -3.55
N SER A 115 4.95 -26.65 -4.13
CA SER A 115 5.73 -25.41 -4.24
C SER A 115 5.13 -24.47 -5.29
N VAL A 116 5.27 -23.17 -5.10
CA VAL A 116 4.79 -22.16 -6.05
C VAL A 116 5.96 -21.27 -6.46
N LEU A 117 6.08 -20.97 -7.74
CA LEU A 117 7.04 -19.99 -8.25
C LEU A 117 6.29 -18.72 -8.65
N TRP A 118 6.69 -17.60 -8.07
CA TRP A 118 6.09 -16.29 -8.28
C TRP A 118 7.08 -15.36 -8.98
N ARG A 119 6.63 -14.69 -10.04
CA ARG A 119 7.42 -13.79 -10.87
C ARG A 119 6.57 -12.62 -11.32
N ASP A 120 7.07 -11.40 -11.13
CA ASP A 120 6.46 -10.16 -11.63
C ASP A 120 4.96 -10.02 -11.25
N GLY A 121 4.61 -10.40 -10.02
CA GLY A 121 3.24 -10.30 -9.50
C GLY A 121 2.29 -11.41 -9.95
N ALA A 122 2.80 -12.49 -10.55
CA ALA A 122 1.99 -13.61 -11.00
C ALA A 122 2.67 -14.96 -10.74
N ILE A 123 1.86 -16.02 -10.71
CA ILE A 123 2.33 -17.39 -10.60
C ILE A 123 2.84 -17.87 -11.96
N LEU A 124 3.93 -18.65 -11.94
CA LEU A 124 4.37 -19.44 -13.08
C LEU A 124 3.81 -20.87 -12.95
N PRO A 125 2.74 -21.23 -13.69
CA PRO A 125 2.09 -22.53 -13.52
C PRO A 125 3.03 -23.66 -13.96
N GLN A 126 2.94 -24.80 -13.27
CA GLN A 126 3.66 -26.03 -13.63
C GLN A 126 5.20 -25.85 -13.75
N TRP A 127 5.76 -24.90 -13.00
CA TRP A 127 7.19 -24.64 -13.03
C TRP A 127 8.01 -25.87 -12.63
N GLN A 128 7.46 -26.73 -11.77
CA GLN A 128 8.07 -27.98 -11.31
C GLN A 128 8.30 -28.94 -12.48
N ALA A 129 7.29 -29.11 -13.36
CA ALA A 129 7.42 -29.95 -14.54
C ALA A 129 8.56 -29.45 -15.46
N THR A 130 8.70 -28.13 -15.57
CA THR A 130 9.75 -27.47 -16.37
C THR A 130 11.16 -27.71 -15.81
N VAL A 131 11.30 -28.01 -14.52
CA VAL A 131 12.60 -28.29 -13.88
C VAL A 131 13.08 -29.72 -14.13
N PHE A 132 12.16 -30.69 -14.26
CA PHE A 132 12.48 -32.11 -14.33
C PHE A 132 12.31 -32.75 -15.73
N GLU A 133 11.76 -32.02 -16.71
CA GLU A 133 11.68 -32.42 -18.12
C GLU A 133 12.94 -32.01 -18.92
N ASP A 134 14.06 -32.71 -18.73
CA ASP A 134 15.17 -32.70 -19.71
C ASP A 134 15.51 -34.17 -20.04
N GLU A 135 15.10 -34.64 -21.22
CA GLU A 135 15.39 -36.01 -21.74
C GLU A 135 16.90 -36.22 -22.02
N ASP A 136 17.71 -35.16 -22.02
CA ASP A 136 19.16 -35.18 -22.26
C ASP A 136 19.97 -35.09 -20.95
N GLY A 137 19.61 -35.86 -19.92
CA GLY A 137 20.51 -36.25 -18.80
C GLY A 137 21.15 -35.14 -17.95
N GLY A 138 20.79 -33.87 -18.16
CA GLY A 138 21.32 -32.71 -17.45
C GLY A 138 20.24 -32.05 -16.61
N LYS A 139 19.93 -32.59 -15.43
CA LYS A 139 19.07 -31.93 -14.45
C LYS A 139 19.60 -30.52 -14.20
N SER A 140 18.88 -29.47 -14.61
CA SER A 140 19.34 -28.11 -14.31
C SER A 140 18.19 -27.15 -14.05
N ALA A 141 17.89 -27.00 -12.76
CA ALA A 141 17.14 -25.88 -12.19
C ALA A 141 17.68 -24.49 -12.64
N SER A 142 18.87 -24.44 -13.26
CA SER A 142 19.51 -23.25 -13.82
C SER A 142 18.74 -22.55 -14.95
N ARG A 143 17.80 -23.22 -15.62
CA ARG A 143 17.03 -22.61 -16.73
C ARG A 143 15.69 -22.00 -16.34
N VAL A 144 15.13 -22.38 -15.18
CA VAL A 144 13.76 -21.96 -14.78
C VAL A 144 13.79 -20.74 -13.86
N LEU A 145 14.67 -20.76 -12.86
CA LEU A 145 14.82 -19.66 -11.90
C LEU A 145 15.50 -18.45 -12.53
N ARG A 146 15.00 -17.26 -12.23
CA ARG A 146 15.52 -15.96 -12.64
C ARG A 146 15.73 -15.06 -11.43
N PRO A 147 16.65 -14.09 -11.52
CA PRO A 147 16.76 -13.04 -10.52
C PRO A 147 15.41 -12.33 -10.32
N GLY A 148 15.01 -12.12 -9.07
CA GLY A 148 13.73 -11.52 -8.68
C GLY A 148 12.57 -12.51 -8.52
N ASP A 149 12.77 -13.80 -8.82
CA ASP A 149 11.75 -14.82 -8.54
C ASP A 149 11.58 -14.99 -7.02
N LEU A 150 10.35 -15.31 -6.62
CA LEU A 150 10.04 -15.80 -5.28
C LEU A 150 9.64 -17.27 -5.37
N LEU A 151 10.39 -18.12 -4.68
CA LEU A 151 10.11 -19.54 -4.51
C LEU A 151 9.36 -19.73 -3.20
N ILE A 152 8.08 -20.08 -3.26
CA ILE A 152 7.27 -20.38 -2.09
C ILE A 152 7.30 -21.89 -1.83
N LEU A 153 7.76 -22.29 -0.64
CA LEU A 153 7.84 -23.68 -0.19
C LEU A 153 7.04 -23.87 1.10
N ASP A 154 6.73 -25.14 1.38
CA ASP A 154 6.18 -25.51 2.67
C ASP A 154 7.19 -25.28 3.80
N ALA A 155 6.73 -24.79 4.95
CA ALA A 155 7.57 -24.53 6.12
C ALA A 155 8.26 -25.79 6.68
N SER A 156 7.81 -27.00 6.30
CA SER A 156 8.49 -28.25 6.64
C SER A 156 9.76 -28.51 5.83
N ALA A 157 10.14 -27.62 4.90
CA ALA A 157 11.38 -27.76 4.13
C ALA A 157 12.62 -27.46 5.01
N PRO A 158 13.58 -28.40 5.16
CA PRO A 158 14.80 -28.17 5.92
C PRO A 158 15.79 -27.36 5.07
N LEU A 159 15.88 -26.05 5.30
CA LEU A 159 16.58 -25.13 4.39
C LEU A 159 17.46 -24.10 5.09
N LEU A 160 17.32 -23.96 6.41
CA LEU A 160 17.98 -22.90 7.15
C LEU A 160 19.18 -23.42 7.94
N THR A 161 20.16 -22.54 8.13
CA THR A 161 21.25 -22.65 9.10
C THR A 161 21.31 -21.33 9.86
N SER A 162 20.97 -21.33 11.15
CA SER A 162 20.91 -20.11 11.97
C SER A 162 20.05 -19.01 11.36
N GLY A 163 18.91 -19.37 10.76
CA GLY A 163 17.96 -18.43 10.14
C GLY A 163 18.34 -17.91 8.75
N VAL A 164 19.39 -18.44 8.13
CA VAL A 164 19.81 -18.08 6.75
C VAL A 164 19.66 -19.29 5.84
N VAL A 165 19.20 -19.08 4.60
CA VAL A 165 19.06 -20.16 3.62
C VAL A 165 20.44 -20.64 3.15
N THR A 166 20.74 -21.91 3.37
CA THR A 166 21.97 -22.55 2.90
C THR A 166 21.67 -23.82 2.11
N ASP A 167 22.60 -24.25 1.25
CA ASP A 167 22.44 -25.45 0.43
C ASP A 167 22.49 -26.76 1.23
N ASP A 168 23.03 -26.71 2.44
CA ASP A 168 23.16 -27.79 3.40
C ASP A 168 22.33 -27.60 4.67
N GLY A 169 21.43 -26.61 4.70
CA GLY A 169 20.61 -26.31 5.88
C GLY A 169 19.71 -27.47 6.26
N GLU A 170 19.60 -27.72 7.56
CA GLU A 170 18.77 -28.77 8.17
C GLU A 170 17.68 -28.20 9.09
N GLU A 171 17.73 -26.90 9.40
CA GLU A 171 16.74 -26.23 10.24
C GLU A 171 15.48 -25.90 9.42
N LEU A 172 14.32 -26.05 10.07
CA LEU A 172 13.04 -25.60 9.53
C LEU A 172 12.89 -24.10 9.72
N GLY A 173 12.25 -23.43 8.75
CA GLY A 173 11.84 -22.05 8.95
C GLY A 173 10.50 -21.94 9.66
N MET A 174 10.24 -20.74 10.15
CA MET A 174 8.92 -20.38 10.66
C MET A 174 8.19 -19.57 9.60
N PRO A 175 6.97 -19.97 9.19
CA PRO A 175 6.16 -19.13 8.34
C PRO A 175 5.77 -17.88 9.12
N VAL A 176 5.70 -16.75 8.43
CA VAL A 176 5.18 -15.53 9.02
C VAL A 176 3.72 -15.76 9.38
N PRO A 177 3.27 -15.45 10.61
CA PRO A 177 1.87 -15.51 10.96
C PRO A 177 1.02 -14.70 9.97
N CYS A 178 -0.03 -15.29 9.43
CA CYS A 178 -0.86 -14.63 8.41
C CYS A 178 -1.49 -13.30 8.89
N GLU A 179 -1.64 -13.10 10.21
CA GLU A 179 -2.12 -11.85 10.82
C GLU A 179 -1.11 -10.70 10.72
N GLU A 180 0.17 -10.99 10.51
CA GLU A 180 1.22 -9.99 10.26
C GLU A 180 1.28 -9.57 8.78
N LEU A 181 0.57 -10.28 7.89
CA LEU A 181 0.50 -9.95 6.48
C LEU A 181 -0.56 -8.87 6.25
N ASP A 182 -0.19 -7.85 5.48
CA ASP A 182 -1.06 -6.72 5.20
C ASP A 182 -2.39 -7.17 4.58
N GLY A 183 -3.49 -6.83 5.27
CA GLY A 183 -4.85 -7.10 4.80
C GLY A 183 -5.33 -8.54 4.95
N VAL A 184 -4.63 -9.36 5.74
CA VAL A 184 -5.02 -10.72 6.08
C VAL A 184 -5.30 -10.82 7.58
N ALA A 185 -6.51 -11.24 7.94
CA ALA A 185 -6.92 -11.51 9.32
C ALA A 185 -6.77 -13.00 9.69
N GLY A 186 -6.68 -13.86 8.68
CA GLY A 186 -6.54 -15.30 8.87
C GLY A 186 -6.57 -16.07 7.56
N VAL A 187 -5.97 -17.25 7.57
CA VAL A 187 -6.07 -18.25 6.51
C VAL A 187 -6.50 -19.56 7.15
N VAL A 188 -7.53 -20.19 6.61
CA VAL A 188 -8.02 -21.50 7.05
C VAL A 188 -7.80 -22.49 5.94
N THR A 189 -7.07 -23.57 6.23
CA THR A 189 -6.77 -24.68 5.32
C THR A 189 -7.24 -26.02 5.87
N ASP A 190 -7.68 -26.08 7.14
CA ASP A 190 -8.19 -27.30 7.77
C ASP A 190 -9.50 -27.75 7.10
N PRO A 191 -9.58 -28.97 6.55
CA PRO A 191 -10.77 -29.43 5.82
C PRO A 191 -12.04 -29.50 6.66
N ASP A 192 -11.95 -29.81 7.96
CA ASP A 192 -13.11 -29.95 8.83
C ASP A 192 -13.67 -28.57 9.20
N GLU A 193 -12.79 -27.61 9.50
CA GLU A 193 -13.16 -26.21 9.73
C GLU A 193 -13.76 -25.58 8.47
N LEU A 194 -13.14 -25.80 7.30
CA LEU A 194 -13.64 -25.31 6.02
C LEU A 194 -15.05 -25.81 5.72
N ARG A 195 -15.34 -27.09 5.97
CA ARG A 195 -16.70 -27.65 5.81
C ARG A 195 -17.70 -27.01 6.77
N GLY A 196 -17.29 -26.74 8.01
CA GLY A 196 -18.13 -26.08 9.00
C GLY A 196 -18.45 -24.63 8.64
N LEU A 197 -17.49 -23.91 8.07
CA LEU A 197 -17.67 -22.51 7.66
C LEU A 197 -18.38 -22.36 6.32
N ALA A 198 -18.22 -23.31 5.40
CA ALA A 198 -18.83 -23.26 4.07
C ALA A 198 -20.35 -23.45 4.07
N VAL A 199 -20.91 -24.03 5.13
CA VAL A 199 -22.38 -24.21 5.28
C VAL A 199 -23.08 -22.98 5.88
N LEU A 200 -22.32 -22.02 6.38
CA LEU A 200 -22.85 -20.81 7.00
C LEU A 200 -23.25 -19.80 5.94
N GLU A 201 -24.32 -19.07 6.22
CA GLU A 201 -24.73 -17.94 5.38
C GLU A 201 -23.83 -16.72 5.62
N SER A 202 -23.87 -15.77 4.68
CA SER A 202 -22.98 -14.62 4.72
C SER A 202 -23.16 -13.75 5.97
N ASP A 203 -24.35 -13.71 6.57
CA ASP A 203 -24.63 -12.99 7.81
C ASP A 203 -24.08 -13.70 9.05
N GLU A 204 -24.18 -15.04 9.11
CA GLU A 204 -23.58 -15.84 10.17
C GLU A 204 -22.04 -15.74 10.18
N LEU A 205 -21.42 -15.73 9.00
CA LEU A 205 -19.97 -15.48 8.85
C LEU A 205 -19.58 -14.06 9.31
N CYS A 206 -20.42 -13.05 9.02
CA CYS A 206 -20.19 -11.68 9.52
C CYS A 206 -20.27 -11.59 11.04
N ASP A 207 -21.15 -12.37 11.67
CA ASP A 207 -21.31 -12.38 13.13
C ASP A 207 -20.16 -13.12 13.83
N LEU A 208 -19.62 -14.17 13.19
CA LEU A 208 -18.42 -14.89 13.65
C LEU A 208 -17.14 -14.06 13.50
N PHE A 209 -17.02 -13.31 12.41
CA PHE A 209 -15.83 -12.53 12.06
C PHE A 209 -16.18 -11.04 11.90
N PRO A 210 -16.48 -10.34 13.01
CA PRO A 210 -16.95 -8.95 12.94
C PRO A 210 -15.84 -8.02 12.44
N GLY A 211 -16.11 -7.31 11.34
CA GLY A 211 -15.15 -6.37 10.76
C GLY A 211 -14.16 -7.02 9.77
N GLU A 212 -14.41 -8.26 9.38
CA GLU A 212 -13.61 -8.96 8.38
C GLU A 212 -14.44 -9.29 7.13
N THR A 213 -13.76 -9.55 6.01
CA THR A 213 -14.38 -10.09 4.81
C THR A 213 -13.79 -11.46 4.50
N VAL A 214 -14.62 -12.39 4.04
CA VAL A 214 -14.22 -13.76 3.74
C VAL A 214 -14.10 -13.96 2.22
N VAL A 215 -13.03 -14.61 1.78
CA VAL A 215 -12.77 -14.98 0.38
C VAL A 215 -12.54 -16.49 0.29
N TRP A 216 -13.10 -17.10 -0.75
CA TRP A 216 -13.06 -18.54 -1.03
C TRP A 216 -12.32 -18.81 -2.35
N PRO A 217 -11.80 -20.03 -2.57
CA PRO A 217 -11.10 -20.39 -3.80
C PRO A 217 -11.98 -20.22 -5.05
N PRO A 218 -11.38 -19.78 -6.16
CA PRO A 218 -12.09 -19.70 -7.43
C PRO A 218 -12.45 -21.09 -7.93
N GLY A 219 -13.63 -21.22 -8.56
CA GLY A 219 -14.04 -22.47 -9.20
C GLY A 219 -14.46 -23.58 -8.23
N ARG A 220 -15.00 -23.24 -7.04
CA ARG A 220 -15.52 -24.19 -6.05
C ARG A 220 -16.24 -25.37 -6.74
N ASP A 221 -15.75 -26.58 -6.52
CA ASP A 221 -16.45 -27.77 -6.96
C ASP A 221 -17.48 -28.14 -5.88
N GLU A 222 -18.75 -28.32 -6.25
CA GLU A 222 -19.83 -28.64 -5.29
C GLU A 222 -19.62 -30.02 -4.63
N VAL A 223 -18.71 -30.83 -5.18
CA VAL A 223 -18.45 -32.21 -4.76
C VAL A 223 -17.37 -32.31 -3.67
N ASP A 224 -16.25 -31.58 -3.81
CA ASP A 224 -15.08 -31.73 -2.93
C ASP A 224 -14.99 -30.66 -1.83
N GLY A 225 -15.78 -29.58 -1.94
CA GLY A 225 -15.77 -28.47 -0.98
C GLY A 225 -14.60 -27.50 -1.18
N PRO A 226 -14.55 -26.38 -0.42
CA PRO A 226 -13.46 -25.43 -0.54
C PRO A 226 -12.15 -25.98 0.03
N THR A 227 -11.04 -25.62 -0.61
CA THR A 227 -9.68 -26.06 -0.24
C THR A 227 -8.95 -25.09 0.69
N TRP A 228 -9.40 -23.84 0.74
CA TRP A 228 -8.92 -22.82 1.67
C TRP A 228 -10.00 -21.75 1.88
N MET A 229 -9.80 -20.88 2.87
CA MET A 229 -10.59 -19.68 3.10
C MET A 229 -9.67 -18.57 3.63
N VAL A 230 -9.74 -17.38 3.06
CA VAL A 230 -8.98 -16.21 3.54
C VAL A 230 -9.92 -15.23 4.21
N ARG A 231 -9.62 -14.88 5.45
CA ARG A 231 -10.25 -13.78 6.17
C ARG A 231 -9.38 -12.54 5.99
N ARG A 232 -9.99 -11.41 5.64
CA ARG A 232 -9.32 -10.13 5.45
C ARG A 232 -9.81 -9.14 6.47
N SER A 233 -8.86 -8.49 7.14
CA SER A 233 -9.15 -7.32 7.96
C SER A 233 -9.68 -6.21 7.08
N SER A 234 -10.82 -5.63 7.46
CA SER A 234 -11.27 -4.38 6.84
C SER A 234 -10.36 -3.18 7.15
N VAL A 235 -9.48 -3.37 8.13
CA VAL A 235 -8.50 -2.39 8.61
C VAL A 235 -7.13 -2.71 8.02
N THR A 236 -6.99 -2.62 6.70
CA THR A 236 -5.73 -2.05 6.21
C THR A 236 -5.92 -0.54 6.25
N PRO A 237 -4.99 0.22 6.86
CA PRO A 237 -4.77 1.59 6.45
C PRO A 237 -4.14 1.55 5.06
N ASP A 238 -4.90 1.05 4.08
CA ASP A 238 -4.68 1.35 2.68
C ASP A 238 -5.19 2.79 2.49
N ASP A 239 -4.36 3.69 3.01
CA ASP A 239 -4.54 5.13 3.06
C ASP A 239 -4.19 5.77 1.70
N GLU A 240 -3.98 4.95 0.67
CA GLU A 240 -3.84 5.39 -0.73
C GLU A 240 -5.19 5.72 -1.38
N SER A 241 -6.30 5.30 -0.76
CA SER A 241 -7.63 5.64 -1.23
C SER A 241 -8.56 6.14 -0.13
N ASP A 242 -9.05 7.37 -0.30
CA ASP A 242 -10.24 7.91 0.36
C ASP A 242 -11.45 6.94 0.39
N ASP A 243 -11.44 5.88 -0.45
CA ASP A 243 -12.47 4.83 -0.47
C ASP A 243 -12.65 4.16 0.92
N ARG A 244 -11.57 3.90 1.66
CA ARG A 244 -11.65 3.14 2.93
C ARG A 244 -11.79 4.04 4.16
N SER A 245 -11.16 5.22 4.17
CA SER A 245 -11.20 6.15 5.30
C SER A 245 -12.61 6.68 5.63
N ALA A 246 -13.50 6.72 4.64
CA ALA A 246 -14.90 7.05 4.86
C ALA A 246 -15.69 5.97 5.65
N TRP A 247 -15.19 4.74 5.74
CA TRP A 247 -15.90 3.56 6.25
C TRP A 247 -15.10 2.85 7.36
N SER A 248 -14.92 3.53 8.49
CA SER A 248 -14.27 2.95 9.67
C SER A 248 -15.26 2.26 10.60
N VAL A 249 -14.83 1.18 11.26
CA VAL A 249 -15.57 0.49 12.33
C VAL A 249 -15.76 1.37 13.58
N SER A 250 -15.08 2.52 13.63
CA SER A 250 -15.13 3.49 14.72
C SER A 250 -16.48 4.20 14.85
N ARG A 251 -16.72 4.80 16.02
CA ARG A 251 -17.91 5.64 16.30
C ARG A 251 -17.96 6.80 15.30
N ARG A 252 -19.16 7.30 14.99
CA ARG A 252 -19.33 8.55 14.21
C ARG A 252 -18.59 9.69 14.92
N VAL A 253 -17.76 10.39 14.15
CA VAL A 253 -16.97 11.54 14.59
C VAL A 253 -17.40 12.77 13.79
N LEU A 254 -17.66 13.88 14.50
CA LEU A 254 -17.98 15.16 13.88
C LEU A 254 -16.71 15.78 13.28
N LEU A 255 -16.87 16.42 12.12
CA LEU A 255 -15.75 17.02 11.39
C LEU A 255 -15.02 18.10 12.21
N ALA A 256 -15.78 18.95 12.90
CA ALA A 256 -15.21 20.02 13.72
C ALA A 256 -14.40 19.48 14.91
N ASP A 257 -14.89 18.41 15.55
CA ASP A 257 -14.21 17.79 16.70
C ASP A 257 -12.90 17.13 16.26
N HIS A 258 -12.92 16.42 15.13
CA HIS A 258 -11.75 15.80 14.53
C HIS A 258 -10.67 16.84 14.21
N ASN A 259 -11.03 17.88 13.45
CA ASN A 259 -10.09 18.93 13.04
C ASN A 259 -9.49 19.66 14.25
N ALA A 260 -10.30 19.93 15.28
CA ALA A 260 -9.81 20.52 16.53
C ALA A 260 -8.82 19.60 17.27
N ALA A 261 -9.09 18.29 17.28
CA ALA A 261 -8.20 17.30 17.87
C ALA A 261 -6.87 17.16 17.11
N VAL A 262 -6.92 17.15 15.76
CA VAL A 262 -5.72 17.14 14.91
C VAL A 262 -4.90 18.40 15.08
N ALA A 263 -5.53 19.58 15.08
CA ALA A 263 -4.86 20.86 15.34
C ALA A 263 -4.12 20.85 16.69
N ALA A 264 -4.79 20.41 17.76
CA ALA A 264 -4.20 20.32 19.09
C ALA A 264 -3.04 19.32 19.14
N ARG A 265 -3.17 18.17 18.46
CA ARG A 265 -2.11 17.14 18.37
C ARG A 265 -0.90 17.66 17.59
N ALA A 266 -1.13 18.31 16.46
CA ALA A 266 -0.08 18.89 15.63
C ALA A 266 0.71 19.96 16.40
N GLY A 267 0.02 20.84 17.14
CA GLY A 267 0.64 21.81 18.04
C GLY A 267 1.48 21.15 19.14
N ALA A 268 0.94 20.12 19.81
CA ALA A 268 1.67 19.40 20.85
C ALA A 268 2.92 18.67 20.32
N LEU A 269 2.86 18.10 19.11
CA LEU A 269 4.03 17.51 18.46
C LEU A 269 5.08 18.57 18.13
N ALA A 270 4.67 19.70 17.56
CA ALA A 270 5.56 20.80 17.22
C ALA A 270 6.27 21.36 18.46
N ASP A 271 5.55 21.57 19.56
CA ASP A 271 6.09 22.03 20.84
C ASP A 271 7.07 21.02 21.44
N GLY A 272 6.73 19.73 21.41
CA GLY A 272 7.56 18.66 21.96
C GLY A 272 8.89 18.48 21.23
N ILE A 273 8.91 18.75 19.91
CA ILE A 273 10.10 18.68 19.06
C ILE A 273 10.93 19.98 19.15
N GLY A 274 10.29 21.10 19.49
CA GLY A 274 10.93 22.42 19.51
C GLY A 274 10.96 23.09 18.14
N ILE A 275 9.90 22.91 17.34
CA ILE A 275 9.73 23.62 16.07
C ILE A 275 9.56 25.13 16.32
N GLU A 276 10.09 25.96 15.42
CA GLU A 276 9.96 27.42 15.52
C GLU A 276 8.48 27.87 15.52
N PRO A 277 8.15 29.02 16.16
CA PRO A 277 6.75 29.42 16.38
C PRO A 277 5.90 29.51 15.11
N LYS A 278 6.48 29.94 13.99
CA LYS A 278 5.76 30.13 12.72
C LYS A 278 5.33 28.79 12.09
N PRO A 279 6.24 27.83 11.81
CA PRO A 279 5.83 26.51 11.32
C PRO A 279 4.97 25.73 12.32
N ALA A 280 5.16 25.90 13.64
CA ALA A 280 4.28 25.30 14.64
C ALA A 280 2.83 25.82 14.57
N ALA A 281 2.67 27.14 14.38
CA ALA A 281 1.36 27.74 14.15
C ALA A 281 0.74 27.24 12.83
N ALA A 282 1.53 27.12 11.76
CA ALA A 282 1.06 26.61 10.48
C ALA A 282 0.61 25.14 10.57
N LEU A 283 1.30 24.29 11.34
CA LEU A 283 0.89 22.91 11.60
C LEU A 283 -0.45 22.83 12.33
N SER A 284 -0.64 23.67 13.35
CA SER A 284 -1.88 23.71 14.12
C SER A 284 -3.05 24.20 13.24
N GLU A 285 -2.81 25.23 12.42
CA GLU A 285 -3.80 25.74 11.49
C GLU A 285 -4.13 24.73 10.39
N ALA A 286 -3.12 24.10 9.79
CA ALA A 286 -3.34 23.03 8.82
C ALA A 286 -4.15 21.87 9.42
N GLY A 287 -3.90 21.49 10.68
CA GLY A 287 -4.73 20.49 11.38
C GLY A 287 -6.20 20.88 11.47
N ALA A 288 -6.51 22.16 11.66
CA ALA A 288 -7.89 22.65 11.71
C ALA A 288 -8.58 22.66 10.33
N TRP A 289 -7.80 22.71 9.24
CA TRP A 289 -8.30 22.90 7.88
C TRP A 289 -8.19 21.66 6.99
N HIS A 290 -7.31 20.70 7.29
CA HIS A 290 -6.93 19.59 6.39
C HIS A 290 -8.13 18.81 5.83
N ASP A 291 -9.17 18.68 6.65
CA ASP A 291 -10.34 17.86 6.39
C ASP A 291 -11.61 18.66 6.04
N VAL A 292 -11.53 20.01 6.00
CA VAL A 292 -12.70 20.88 5.75
C VAL A 292 -13.39 20.57 4.42
N GLY A 293 -12.63 20.14 3.40
CA GLY A 293 -13.13 19.68 2.12
C GLY A 293 -14.09 18.48 2.19
N LYS A 294 -14.07 17.71 3.30
CA LYS A 294 -15.08 16.68 3.56
C LYS A 294 -16.48 17.26 3.74
N ASN A 295 -16.63 18.57 3.94
CA ASN A 295 -17.94 19.23 3.99
C ASN A 295 -18.64 19.29 2.60
N ASP A 296 -17.98 18.90 1.51
CA ASP A 296 -18.62 18.79 0.18
C ASP A 296 -19.91 17.96 0.29
N ALA A 297 -21.01 18.52 -0.20
CA ALA A 297 -22.33 17.90 -0.08
C ALA A 297 -22.41 16.50 -0.72
N ARG A 298 -21.62 16.24 -1.77
CA ARG A 298 -21.48 14.92 -2.41
C ARG A 298 -20.77 13.95 -1.45
N PHE A 299 -19.68 14.40 -0.81
CA PHE A 299 -18.97 13.58 0.16
C PHE A 299 -19.81 13.32 1.43
N GLN A 300 -20.54 14.31 1.93
CA GLN A 300 -21.44 14.10 3.06
C GLN A 300 -22.62 13.18 2.72
N ARG A 301 -23.12 13.19 1.47
CA ARG A 301 -24.09 12.18 1.00
C ARG A 301 -23.56 10.75 1.12
N LEU A 302 -22.29 10.56 0.78
CA LEU A 302 -21.60 9.28 0.90
C LEU A 302 -21.53 8.84 2.38
N LEU A 303 -21.07 9.72 3.28
CA LEU A 303 -20.91 9.40 4.71
C LEU A 303 -22.24 9.15 5.42
N TRP A 304 -23.28 9.93 5.10
CA TRP A 304 -24.61 9.78 5.69
C TRP A 304 -25.45 8.69 5.03
N ARG A 305 -25.03 8.17 3.87
CA ARG A 305 -25.77 7.22 3.03
C ARG A 305 -27.18 7.72 2.70
N GLY A 306 -27.27 9.00 2.35
CA GLY A 306 -28.53 9.69 2.15
C GLY A 306 -28.35 11.20 2.14
N ASP A 307 -29.45 11.94 2.16
CA ASP A 307 -29.41 13.39 2.15
C ASP A 307 -28.76 13.96 3.43
N PRO A 308 -27.64 14.72 3.33
CA PRO A 308 -26.98 15.34 4.47
C PRO A 308 -27.68 16.62 4.95
N ALA A 309 -28.72 17.11 4.25
CA ALA A 309 -29.38 18.36 4.60
C ALA A 309 -29.83 18.43 6.07
N GLY A 310 -29.38 19.47 6.78
CA GLY A 310 -29.71 19.70 8.19
C GLY A 310 -28.98 18.80 9.20
N ARG A 311 -27.99 18.00 8.75
CA ARG A 311 -27.13 17.18 9.63
C ARG A 311 -25.77 17.83 9.82
N GLU A 312 -25.14 17.54 10.96
CA GLU A 312 -23.75 17.96 11.20
C GLU A 312 -22.79 17.19 10.30
N ALA A 313 -21.73 17.86 9.83
CA ALA A 313 -20.73 17.27 8.96
C ALA A 313 -19.93 16.20 9.73
N LEU A 314 -19.77 15.03 9.11
CA LEU A 314 -18.99 13.94 9.66
C LEU A 314 -17.57 13.94 9.08
N ALA A 315 -16.57 13.65 9.91
CA ALA A 315 -15.24 13.27 9.44
C ALA A 315 -15.25 11.82 8.94
N LYS A 316 -15.97 10.94 9.65
CA LYS A 316 -16.04 9.51 9.34
C LYS A 316 -17.45 8.99 9.50
N SER A 317 -17.87 8.13 8.58
CA SER A 317 -19.09 7.36 8.79
C SER A 317 -18.81 6.26 9.79
N GLY A 318 -19.63 6.17 10.84
CA GLY A 318 -19.63 5.00 11.71
C GLY A 318 -20.45 3.89 11.06
N GLY A 319 -19.91 2.68 10.96
CA GLY A 319 -20.63 1.54 10.40
C GLY A 319 -19.75 0.37 9.95
N ARG A 320 -20.40 -0.67 9.43
CA ARG A 320 -19.76 -1.92 8.98
C ARG A 320 -18.81 -1.70 7.80
N SER A 321 -17.72 -2.48 7.77
CA SER A 321 -16.86 -2.66 6.60
C SER A 321 -17.69 -2.89 5.36
N THR A 322 -17.37 -2.21 4.26
CA THR A 322 -18.11 -2.32 3.00
C THR A 322 -17.16 -2.64 1.86
N PRO A 323 -17.50 -3.62 1.00
CA PRO A 323 -16.63 -4.02 -0.10
C PRO A 323 -16.28 -2.85 -1.02
N LEU A 324 -15.04 -2.80 -1.53
CA LEU A 324 -14.53 -1.73 -2.41
C LEU A 324 -15.45 -1.46 -3.62
N GLY A 325 -16.01 -2.51 -4.22
CA GLY A 325 -16.96 -2.37 -5.34
C GLY A 325 -18.29 -1.72 -4.96
N ALA A 326 -18.70 -1.79 -3.69
CA ALA A 326 -19.87 -1.05 -3.18
C ALA A 326 -19.52 0.40 -2.83
N VAL A 327 -18.30 0.66 -2.32
CA VAL A 327 -17.80 2.03 -2.10
C VAL A 327 -17.72 2.82 -3.40
N ARG A 328 -17.12 2.25 -4.45
CA ARG A 328 -17.02 2.89 -5.77
C ARG A 328 -18.39 3.24 -6.36
N ARG A 329 -19.38 2.35 -6.19
CA ARG A 329 -20.77 2.62 -6.60
C ARG A 329 -21.39 3.75 -5.79
N ALA A 330 -21.26 3.73 -4.47
CA ALA A 330 -21.79 4.77 -3.60
C ALA A 330 -21.15 6.15 -3.88
N ARG A 331 -19.86 6.21 -4.24
CA ARG A 331 -19.18 7.44 -4.69
C ARG A 331 -19.77 7.98 -5.99
N ALA A 332 -19.96 7.09 -6.97
CA ALA A 332 -20.59 7.46 -8.24
C ALA A 332 -22.04 7.95 -8.03
N ASP A 333 -22.81 7.24 -7.20
CA ASP A 333 -24.20 7.61 -6.86
C ASP A 333 -24.28 8.95 -6.10
N ALA A 334 -23.26 9.27 -5.29
CA ALA A 334 -23.16 10.55 -4.60
C ALA A 334 -22.78 11.73 -5.53
N GLY A 335 -22.27 11.42 -6.73
CA GLY A 335 -21.86 12.38 -7.76
C GLY A 335 -20.41 12.85 -7.64
N LEU A 336 -19.55 12.11 -6.92
CA LEU A 336 -18.12 12.43 -6.82
C LEU A 336 -17.39 12.00 -8.11
N PRO A 337 -16.62 12.89 -8.75
CA PRO A 337 -15.87 12.53 -9.96
C PRO A 337 -14.70 11.60 -9.62
N THR A 338 -14.27 10.82 -10.62
CA THR A 338 -13.08 9.98 -10.52
C THR A 338 -11.87 10.83 -10.16
N GLY A 339 -11.13 10.42 -9.13
CA GLY A 339 -9.94 11.13 -8.68
C GLY A 339 -10.21 12.29 -7.73
N TRP A 340 -11.46 12.64 -7.40
CA TRP A 340 -11.76 13.68 -6.41
C TRP A 340 -11.01 13.47 -5.09
N ARG A 341 -10.48 14.57 -4.54
CA ARG A 341 -9.67 14.61 -3.33
C ARG A 341 -10.23 15.65 -2.38
N HIS A 342 -10.49 15.27 -1.13
CA HIS A 342 -10.93 16.24 -0.14
C HIS A 342 -9.80 17.20 0.25
N GLU A 343 -8.52 16.78 0.18
CA GLU A 343 -7.38 17.65 0.50
C GLU A 343 -7.28 18.88 -0.43
N LEU A 344 -7.62 18.74 -1.72
CA LEU A 344 -7.66 19.87 -2.66
C LEU A 344 -8.81 20.82 -2.36
N ALA A 345 -10.00 20.28 -2.04
CA ALA A 345 -11.14 21.09 -1.62
C ALA A 345 -10.85 21.85 -0.30
N SER A 346 -10.18 21.19 0.65
CA SER A 346 -9.71 21.83 1.88
C SER A 346 -8.71 22.95 1.60
N ALA A 347 -7.76 22.73 0.68
CA ALA A 347 -6.76 23.72 0.31
C ALA A 347 -7.41 24.96 -0.33
N ALA A 348 -8.39 24.78 -1.23
CA ALA A 348 -9.13 25.87 -1.83
C ALA A 348 -9.96 26.66 -0.80
N ALA A 349 -10.63 25.97 0.12
CA ALA A 349 -11.39 26.61 1.19
C ALA A 349 -10.50 27.47 2.09
N TYR A 350 -9.33 26.96 2.47
CA TYR A 350 -8.35 27.72 3.23
C TYR A 350 -7.78 28.89 2.44
N TRP A 351 -7.44 28.69 1.15
CA TRP A 351 -6.87 29.73 0.29
C TRP A 351 -7.78 30.95 0.19
N GLU A 352 -9.08 30.74 -0.07
CA GLU A 352 -10.09 31.80 -0.13
C GLU A 352 -10.26 32.50 1.23
N GLN A 353 -10.37 31.73 2.32
CA GLN A 353 -10.53 32.30 3.66
C GLN A 353 -9.31 33.14 4.07
N ALA A 354 -8.11 32.63 3.83
CA ALA A 354 -6.86 33.29 4.17
C ALA A 354 -6.66 34.59 3.36
N GLU A 355 -7.11 34.64 2.11
CA GLU A 355 -7.15 35.89 1.34
C GLU A 355 -8.10 36.90 1.97
N SER A 356 -9.32 36.48 2.33
CA SER A 356 -10.33 37.33 2.98
C SER A 356 -9.82 37.92 4.30
N ASP A 357 -9.13 37.11 5.10
CA ASP A 357 -8.59 37.49 6.41
C ASP A 357 -7.29 38.31 6.31
N GLY A 358 -6.73 38.50 5.11
CA GLY A 358 -5.50 39.25 4.88
C GLY A 358 -4.25 38.55 5.45
N VAL A 359 -4.26 37.21 5.48
CA VAL A 359 -3.14 36.39 5.94
C VAL A 359 -1.93 36.61 5.02
N GLY A 360 -0.75 36.80 5.60
CA GLY A 360 0.48 37.01 4.83
C GLY A 360 0.82 35.80 3.96
N GLN A 361 1.22 36.05 2.70
CA GLN A 361 1.50 35.01 1.68
C GLN A 361 2.34 33.84 2.19
N GLU A 362 3.44 34.12 2.89
CA GLU A 362 4.36 33.08 3.36
C GLU A 362 3.69 32.06 4.29
N PHE A 363 2.77 32.53 5.15
CA PHE A 363 2.04 31.67 6.07
C PHE A 363 0.86 30.99 5.37
N ARG A 364 0.14 31.73 4.52
CA ARG A 364 -0.93 31.18 3.67
C ARG A 364 -0.41 30.03 2.81
N ASP A 365 0.71 30.22 2.12
CA ASP A 365 1.31 29.21 1.25
C ASP A 365 1.70 27.94 2.02
N LEU A 366 2.29 28.10 3.20
CA LEU A 366 2.70 26.96 4.03
C LEU A 366 1.49 26.16 4.51
N VAL A 367 0.46 26.82 5.05
CA VAL A 367 -0.76 26.13 5.50
C VAL A 367 -1.48 25.48 4.33
N THR A 368 -1.64 26.17 3.20
CA THR A 368 -2.29 25.64 1.99
C THR A 368 -1.57 24.39 1.49
N ARG A 369 -0.24 24.40 1.46
CA ARG A 369 0.56 23.23 1.13
C ARG A 369 0.28 22.08 2.09
N LEU A 370 0.42 22.30 3.40
CA LEU A 370 0.25 21.24 4.40
C LEU A 370 -1.15 20.61 4.33
N VAL A 371 -2.18 21.43 4.12
CA VAL A 371 -3.55 20.97 3.92
C VAL A 371 -3.67 20.10 2.67
N GLY A 372 -3.21 20.59 1.52
CA GLY A 372 -3.36 19.87 0.25
C GLY A 372 -2.41 18.69 0.07
N THR A 373 -1.35 18.54 0.87
CA THR A 373 -0.45 17.38 0.80
C THR A 373 -0.61 16.42 1.99
N SER A 374 -1.65 16.60 2.80
CA SER A 374 -1.96 15.79 4.00
C SER A 374 -1.96 14.28 3.74
N HIS A 375 -2.45 13.84 2.58
CA HIS A 375 -2.46 12.43 2.16
C HIS A 375 -1.27 12.01 1.26
N GLY A 376 -0.28 12.89 1.06
CA GLY A 376 0.93 12.60 0.26
C GLY A 376 0.81 12.86 -1.25
N HIS A 377 -0.34 13.39 -1.69
CA HIS A 377 -0.54 13.89 -3.05
C HIS A 377 -0.22 15.39 -3.15
N GLY A 378 -0.48 16.00 -4.32
CA GLY A 378 -0.23 17.42 -4.54
C GLY A 378 1.24 17.83 -4.74
N ARG A 379 2.20 16.90 -4.82
CA ARG A 379 3.62 17.24 -5.00
C ARG A 379 4.15 16.94 -6.42
N PRO A 380 4.41 17.94 -7.27
CA PRO A 380 4.12 19.36 -7.10
C PRO A 380 2.73 19.76 -7.61
N LEU A 381 1.94 18.82 -8.13
CA LEU A 381 0.68 19.11 -8.83
C LEU A 381 -0.46 18.19 -8.39
N PHE A 382 -1.66 18.66 -8.68
CA PHE A 382 -2.89 17.88 -8.70
C PHE A 382 -3.29 17.59 -10.15
N ASP A 383 -3.59 16.34 -10.48
CA ASP A 383 -4.10 15.95 -11.81
C ASP A 383 -5.64 16.15 -11.83
N HIS A 384 -6.08 17.40 -11.65
CA HIS A 384 -7.48 17.78 -11.47
C HIS A 384 -7.86 18.93 -12.39
N ASP A 385 -9.07 18.85 -12.94
CA ASP A 385 -9.73 20.00 -13.57
C ASP A 385 -10.46 20.82 -12.49
N PRO A 386 -10.33 22.16 -12.46
CA PRO A 386 -10.96 23.02 -11.45
C PRO A 386 -12.46 22.75 -11.27
N VAL A 387 -13.18 22.47 -12.36
CA VAL A 387 -14.63 22.19 -12.36
C VAL A 387 -14.95 20.87 -11.66
N THR A 388 -14.01 19.92 -11.67
CA THR A 388 -14.19 18.59 -11.09
C THR A 388 -13.69 18.49 -9.65
N ALA A 389 -12.82 19.40 -9.22
CA ALA A 389 -12.23 19.40 -7.88
C ALA A 389 -13.24 19.71 -6.76
N GLY A 390 -14.28 20.51 -7.03
CA GLY A 390 -15.31 20.88 -6.05
C GLY A 390 -16.34 21.84 -6.63
N PRO A 391 -17.62 21.82 -6.19
CA PRO A 391 -18.59 22.84 -6.58
C PRO A 391 -18.41 24.15 -5.80
N ASP A 392 -17.76 24.08 -4.64
CA ASP A 392 -17.51 25.21 -3.74
C ASP A 392 -16.10 25.76 -3.96
N HIS A 393 -15.87 27.04 -3.63
CA HIS A 393 -14.57 27.71 -3.76
C HIS A 393 -14.02 27.74 -5.21
N ALA A 394 -14.90 27.89 -6.21
CA ALA A 394 -14.55 27.79 -7.63
C ALA A 394 -13.45 28.76 -8.08
N ASP A 395 -13.45 30.00 -7.60
CA ASP A 395 -12.43 31.00 -7.95
C ASP A 395 -11.05 30.59 -7.39
N ALA A 396 -10.99 30.09 -6.15
CA ALA A 396 -9.76 29.58 -5.55
C ALA A 396 -9.27 28.30 -6.23
N LEU A 397 -10.18 27.41 -6.65
CA LEU A 397 -9.82 26.23 -7.44
C LEU A 397 -9.27 26.60 -8.81
N GLU A 398 -9.86 27.58 -9.50
CA GLU A 398 -9.34 28.09 -10.77
C GLU A 398 -7.94 28.66 -10.60
N GLU A 399 -7.70 29.49 -9.58
CA GLU A 399 -6.37 30.02 -9.30
C GLU A 399 -5.35 28.91 -9.00
N LEU A 400 -5.69 27.99 -8.08
CA LEU A 400 -4.78 26.94 -7.63
C LEU A 400 -4.44 25.94 -8.74
N VAL A 401 -5.43 25.36 -9.43
CA VAL A 401 -5.19 24.27 -10.39
C VAL A 401 -5.43 24.63 -11.85
N GLY A 402 -6.18 25.71 -12.14
CA GLY A 402 -6.41 26.19 -13.51
C GLY A 402 -5.31 27.14 -14.01
N GLU A 403 -4.85 28.03 -13.13
CA GLU A 403 -3.85 29.06 -13.46
C GLU A 403 -2.42 28.69 -13.01
N GLY A 404 -2.26 27.63 -12.23
CA GLY A 404 -0.96 27.08 -11.83
C GLY A 404 -0.38 27.70 -10.54
N GLU A 405 -1.22 28.28 -9.69
CA GLU A 405 -0.77 28.85 -8.42
C GLU A 405 -0.38 27.76 -7.41
N TRP A 406 -0.93 26.55 -7.51
CA TRP A 406 -0.52 25.40 -6.71
C TRP A 406 0.96 25.02 -6.96
N GLU A 407 1.40 24.91 -8.21
CA GLU A 407 2.80 24.63 -8.51
C GLU A 407 3.70 25.77 -8.02
N SER A 408 3.21 27.01 -8.13
CA SER A 408 3.91 28.20 -7.67
C SER A 408 4.08 28.22 -6.15
N LEU A 409 3.04 27.90 -5.37
CA LEU A 409 3.11 27.83 -3.91
C LEU A 409 3.98 26.67 -3.44
N ILE A 410 3.96 25.52 -4.13
CA ILE A 410 4.88 24.39 -3.85
C ILE A 410 6.32 24.84 -4.09
N ALA A 411 6.61 25.50 -5.21
CA ALA A 411 7.95 26.00 -5.51
C ALA A 411 8.43 27.06 -4.51
N ARG A 412 7.55 27.97 -4.06
CA ARG A 412 7.89 29.00 -3.04
C ARG A 412 8.20 28.36 -1.70
N THR A 413 7.38 27.41 -1.25
CA THR A 413 7.58 26.70 0.02
C THR A 413 8.82 25.80 -0.02
N ASP A 414 9.09 25.09 -1.12
CA ASP A 414 10.32 24.31 -1.29
C ASP A 414 11.56 25.21 -1.28
N ARG A 415 11.50 26.38 -1.91
CA ARG A 415 12.61 27.34 -1.89
C ARG A 415 12.90 27.86 -0.49
N GLN A 416 11.86 28.03 0.32
CA GLN A 416 11.97 28.61 1.65
C GLN A 416 12.41 27.59 2.70
N TRP A 417 11.81 26.41 2.70
CA TRP A 417 11.97 25.39 3.76
C TRP A 417 12.81 24.20 3.32
N GLY A 418 13.09 24.06 2.03
CA GLY A 418 13.75 22.91 1.44
C GLY A 418 12.84 21.67 1.38
N PRO A 419 13.14 20.70 0.49
CA PRO A 419 12.32 19.50 0.31
C PRO A 419 12.22 18.63 1.58
N TRP A 420 13.27 18.63 2.41
CA TRP A 420 13.27 17.91 3.68
C TRP A 420 12.43 18.61 4.75
N GLY A 421 12.49 19.94 4.83
CA GLY A 421 11.73 20.71 5.80
C GLY A 421 10.23 20.63 5.53
N THR A 422 9.83 20.76 4.26
CA THR A 422 8.44 20.58 3.86
C THR A 422 7.97 19.16 4.12
N ALA A 423 8.73 18.14 3.68
CA ALA A 423 8.39 16.75 3.94
C ALA A 423 8.25 16.42 5.43
N TYR A 424 9.10 17.00 6.29
CA TYR A 424 9.03 16.81 7.74
C TYR A 424 7.75 17.40 8.34
N LEU A 425 7.39 18.64 7.98
CA LEU A 425 6.15 19.26 8.45
C LEU A 425 4.92 18.49 7.98
N GLU A 426 4.91 18.05 6.72
CA GLU A 426 3.83 17.24 6.16
C GLU A 426 3.70 15.90 6.90
N ALA A 427 4.82 15.24 7.23
CA ALA A 427 4.83 14.02 8.01
C ALA A 427 4.30 14.21 9.44
N LEU A 428 4.58 15.37 10.07
CA LEU A 428 4.06 15.68 11.40
C LEU A 428 2.54 15.89 11.40
N LEU A 429 2.01 16.58 10.38
CA LEU A 429 0.58 16.73 10.22
C LEU A 429 -0.09 15.37 9.99
N ARG A 430 0.47 14.53 9.10
CA ARG A 430 -0.03 13.19 8.86
C ARG A 430 0.01 12.31 10.11
N ALA A 431 1.10 12.37 10.88
CA ALA A 431 1.19 11.66 12.16
C ALA A 431 0.12 12.14 13.16
N ALA A 432 -0.16 13.44 13.21
CA ALA A 432 -1.21 14.00 14.05
C ALA A 432 -2.60 13.47 13.65
N ASP A 433 -2.95 13.51 12.36
CA ASP A 433 -4.21 12.94 11.88
C ASP A 433 -4.28 11.43 12.15
N CYS A 434 -3.32 10.63 11.69
CA CYS A 434 -3.36 9.17 11.87
C CYS A 434 -3.55 8.79 13.34
N THR A 435 -2.87 9.47 14.28
CA THR A 435 -3.02 9.17 15.71
C THR A 435 -4.37 9.57 16.30
N ILE A 436 -4.94 10.72 15.92
CA ILE A 436 -6.29 11.14 16.32
C ILE A 436 -7.35 10.21 15.71
N SER A 437 -7.15 9.85 14.45
CA SER A 437 -7.94 8.90 13.69
C SER A 437 -8.00 7.52 14.36
N MET A 438 -6.87 7.01 14.86
CA MET A 438 -6.79 5.75 15.64
C MET A 438 -7.48 5.85 17.00
N GLU A 439 -7.45 7.03 17.64
CA GLU A 439 -8.14 7.28 18.91
C GLU A 439 -9.67 7.43 18.74
N GLY A 440 -10.17 7.48 17.51
CA GLY A 440 -11.59 7.65 17.20
C GLY A 440 -12.14 9.03 17.58
N LYS A 441 -11.30 10.06 17.43
CA LYS A 441 -11.60 11.45 17.78
C LYS A 441 -11.73 12.36 16.56
#